data_AF-A0A4D7C7V5-F1
#
_entry.id   AF-A0A4D7C7V5-F1
#
_cell.length_a   1.000
_cell.length_b   1.000
_cell.length_c   1.000
_cell.angle_alpha   90.00
_cell.angle_beta   90.00
_cell.angle_gamma   90.00
#
_symmetry.space_group_name_H-M   'P 1'
#
loop_
_entity.id
_entity.type
_entity.pdbx_description
1 polymer ?
#
loop_
_entity_poly.entity_id
_entity_poly.type
_entity_poly.pdbx_seq_one_letter_code
_entity_poly.pdbx_strand_id
1 'polypeptide(L)'
;MPCAARRPRAAMRHRIWKRQSPAPAPQRSARARLLKDPADVPSWIAMSVALSGEGKSEQAVEGLTRALAVMPDQPDLWVALGEALVAHNKGLVSPAARLAFDRASRIAPDHPAPRYYLGMAWLQAGKPDQALETWQALLASAPADAPWRENVARKVKAAQTMLAAGVGR
;
A
#
# COMPACT_ATOMS: atom_id res chain seq x y z
N MET A 1 -2.94 71.81 -31.70
CA MET A 1 -1.97 71.20 -30.76
C MET A 1 -2.65 70.07 -29.99
N PRO A 2 -1.94 68.96 -29.69
CA PRO A 2 -2.49 67.60 -29.77
C PRO A 2 -3.09 67.07 -28.46
N CYS A 3 -4.18 66.29 -28.57
CA CYS A 3 -4.78 65.55 -27.46
C CYS A 3 -4.51 64.05 -27.62
N ALA A 4 -4.00 63.44 -26.55
CA ALA A 4 -3.39 62.13 -26.50
C ALA A 4 -4.37 60.96 -26.71
N ALA A 5 -3.84 59.91 -27.35
CA ALA A 5 -4.49 58.65 -27.65
C ALA A 5 -4.95 57.88 -26.39
N ARG A 6 -6.15 57.27 -26.44
CA ARG A 6 -6.54 56.15 -25.58
C ARG A 6 -6.89 54.94 -26.42
N ARG A 7 -6.15 53.85 -26.22
CA ARG A 7 -6.45 52.51 -26.75
C ARG A 7 -7.62 51.89 -25.98
N PRO A 8 -8.46 51.04 -26.61
CA PRO A 8 -9.59 50.40 -25.96
C PRO A 8 -9.11 49.18 -25.14
N ARG A 9 -9.65 49.01 -23.92
CA ARG A 9 -9.50 47.76 -23.15
C ARG A 9 -10.62 46.81 -23.55
N ALA A 10 -10.22 45.72 -24.20
CA ALA A 10 -11.08 44.66 -24.72
C ALA A 10 -11.90 43.94 -23.63
N ALA A 11 -13.09 43.52 -24.05
CA ALA A 11 -14.00 42.65 -23.34
C ALA A 11 -13.43 41.22 -23.19
N MET A 12 -13.75 40.56 -22.08
CA MET A 12 -14.25 39.17 -22.03
C MET A 12 -14.37 38.72 -20.56
N ARG A 13 -15.54 38.95 -19.97
CA ARG A 13 -16.00 38.13 -18.85
C ARG A 13 -16.82 37.04 -19.49
N HIS A 14 -16.36 35.78 -19.43
CA HIS A 14 -17.15 34.55 -19.41
C HIS A 14 -16.16 33.38 -19.54
N ARG A 15 -15.58 32.95 -18.42
CA ARG A 15 -15.04 31.59 -18.31
C ARG A 15 -15.76 30.92 -17.15
N ILE A 16 -16.92 30.35 -17.47
CA ILE A 16 -17.59 29.35 -16.65
C ILE A 16 -16.70 28.10 -16.71
N TRP A 17 -15.69 28.02 -15.83
CA TRP A 17 -15.03 26.75 -15.56
C TRP A 17 -15.80 26.11 -14.42
N LYS A 18 -16.54 25.02 -14.72
CA LYS A 18 -16.87 24.03 -13.71
C LYS A 18 -15.54 23.56 -13.11
N ARG A 19 -15.14 24.14 -11.97
CA ARG A 19 -14.25 23.48 -11.03
C ARG A 19 -14.96 22.17 -10.71
N GLN A 20 -14.57 21.09 -11.37
CA GLN A 20 -14.74 19.78 -10.76
C GLN A 20 -13.96 19.91 -9.46
N SER A 21 -14.67 20.10 -8.35
CA SER A 21 -14.06 19.97 -7.04
C SER A 21 -13.39 18.61 -7.04
N PRO A 22 -12.06 18.50 -6.82
CA PRO A 22 -11.47 17.19 -6.62
C PRO A 22 -12.29 16.52 -5.51
N ALA A 23 -12.70 15.28 -5.73
CA ALA A 23 -13.35 14.50 -4.69
C ALA A 23 -12.56 14.69 -3.39
N PRO A 24 -13.22 14.85 -2.22
CA PRO A 24 -12.49 15.04 -0.98
C PRO A 24 -11.46 13.92 -0.87
N ALA A 25 -10.20 14.27 -0.62
CA ALA A 25 -9.12 13.30 -0.53
C ALA A 25 -9.59 12.13 0.36
N PRO A 26 -9.30 10.85 0.03
CA PRO A 26 -9.79 9.69 0.77
C PRO A 26 -9.55 9.79 2.28
N GLN A 27 -8.51 10.54 2.66
CA GLN A 27 -8.18 10.94 4.03
C GLN A 27 -9.30 11.71 4.75
N ARG A 28 -10.04 12.61 4.09
CA ARG A 28 -11.08 13.44 4.70
C ARG A 28 -12.29 12.60 5.12
N SER A 29 -12.72 11.66 4.28
CA SER A 29 -13.83 10.76 4.61
C SER A 29 -13.42 9.69 5.62
N ALA A 30 -12.20 9.15 5.54
CA ALA A 30 -11.63 8.27 6.55
C ALA A 30 -11.53 8.97 7.92
N ARG A 31 -10.97 10.18 7.97
CA ARG A 31 -10.84 10.96 9.21
C ARG A 31 -12.18 11.26 9.86
N ALA A 32 -13.20 11.61 9.07
CA ALA A 32 -14.54 11.86 9.60
C ALA A 32 -15.17 10.61 10.25
N ARG A 33 -14.87 9.42 9.72
CA ARG A 33 -15.29 8.15 10.31
C ARG A 33 -14.51 7.84 11.59
N LEU A 34 -13.19 8.02 11.58
CA LEU A 34 -12.33 7.80 12.75
C LEU A 34 -12.64 8.72 13.93
N LEU A 35 -13.20 9.92 13.69
CA LEU A 35 -13.69 10.79 14.77
C LEU A 35 -14.94 10.25 15.46
N LYS A 36 -15.75 9.45 14.76
CA LYS A 36 -16.96 8.82 15.31
C LYS A 36 -16.64 7.46 15.91
N ASP A 37 -15.78 6.71 15.22
CA ASP A 37 -15.36 5.37 15.61
C ASP A 37 -13.85 5.19 15.36
N PRO A 38 -13.02 5.38 16.39
CA PRO A 38 -11.58 5.14 16.30
C PRO A 38 -11.20 3.67 16.03
N ALA A 39 -12.15 2.73 16.17
CA ALA A 39 -11.94 1.32 15.91
C ALA A 39 -12.33 0.89 14.47
N ASP A 40 -12.69 1.85 13.59
CA ASP A 40 -13.00 1.58 12.19
C ASP A 40 -11.73 1.21 11.39
N VAL A 41 -11.37 -0.07 11.43
CA VAL A 41 -10.22 -0.67 10.73
C VAL A 41 -10.17 -0.30 9.24
N PRO A 42 -11.26 -0.46 8.45
CA PRO A 42 -11.30 -0.01 7.06
C PRO A 42 -10.89 1.45 6.86
N SER A 43 -11.25 2.36 7.76
CA SER A 43 -10.86 3.77 7.65
C SER A 43 -9.38 4.00 7.91
N TRP A 44 -8.77 3.30 8.88
CA TRP A 44 -7.33 3.34 9.09
C TRP A 44 -6.55 2.84 7.87
N ILE A 45 -6.99 1.74 7.26
CA ILE A 45 -6.38 1.19 6.06
C ILE A 45 -6.54 2.13 4.86
N ALA A 46 -7.75 2.66 4.64
CA ALA A 46 -7.98 3.60 3.55
C ALA A 46 -7.11 4.86 3.68
N MET A 47 -6.93 5.36 4.90
CA MET A 47 -6.07 6.50 5.19
C MET A 47 -4.59 6.16 4.96
N SER A 48 -4.10 4.99 5.40
CA SER A 48 -2.70 4.60 5.22
C SER A 48 -2.33 4.38 3.74
N VAL A 49 -3.23 3.77 2.97
CA VAL A 49 -3.07 3.60 1.51
C VAL A 49 -3.02 4.96 0.82
N ALA A 50 -3.93 5.89 1.17
CA ALA A 50 -3.92 7.23 0.60
C ALA A 50 -2.65 8.00 0.94
N LEU A 51 -2.18 7.93 2.19
CA LEU A 51 -0.94 8.59 2.63
C LEU A 51 0.29 8.00 1.93
N SER A 52 0.35 6.67 1.78
CA SER A 52 1.45 5.99 1.09
C SER A 52 1.51 6.36 -0.40
N GLY A 53 0.35 6.47 -1.06
CA GLY A 53 0.24 6.91 -2.46
C GLY A 53 0.66 8.37 -2.68
N GLU A 54 0.55 9.21 -1.66
CA GLU A 54 1.07 10.60 -1.66
C GLU A 54 2.56 10.69 -1.29
N GLY A 55 3.24 9.56 -1.08
CA GLY A 55 4.63 9.52 -0.62
C GLY A 55 4.81 9.84 0.87
N LYS A 56 3.72 10.02 1.62
CA LYS A 56 3.72 10.29 3.07
C LYS A 56 3.68 9.00 3.88
N SER A 57 4.55 8.04 3.53
CA SER A 57 4.60 6.72 4.13
C SER A 57 4.89 6.76 5.64
N GLU A 58 5.67 7.73 6.12
CA GLU A 58 5.91 7.94 7.56
C GLU A 58 4.61 8.23 8.33
N GLN A 59 3.76 9.11 7.79
CA GLN A 59 2.46 9.42 8.42
C GLN A 59 1.52 8.21 8.40
N ALA A 60 1.61 7.37 7.35
CA ALA A 60 0.85 6.12 7.27
C ALA A 60 1.28 5.15 8.37
N VAL A 61 2.59 4.97 8.57
CA VAL A 61 3.17 4.13 9.62
C VAL A 61 2.78 4.63 11.01
N GLU A 62 2.89 5.93 11.28
CA GLU A 62 2.47 6.52 12.57
C GLU A 62 0.99 6.30 12.85
N GLY A 63 0.12 6.56 11.86
CA GLY A 63 -1.32 6.38 12.00
C GLY A 63 -1.70 4.93 12.32
N LEU A 64 -1.13 3.96 11.59
CA LEU A 64 -1.37 2.54 11.81
C LEU A 64 -0.80 2.05 13.14
N THR A 65 0.36 2.57 13.56
CA THR A 65 0.93 2.25 14.88
C THR A 65 0.00 2.68 16.01
N ARG A 66 -0.63 3.87 15.89
CA ARG A 66 -1.65 4.33 16.86
C ARG A 66 -2.90 3.46 16.82
N ALA A 67 -3.35 3.06 15.63
CA ALA A 67 -4.49 2.16 15.49
C ALA A 67 -4.22 0.80 16.19
N LEU A 68 -3.04 0.23 15.99
CA LEU A 68 -2.60 -1.02 16.60
C LEU A 68 -2.38 -0.93 18.11
N ALA A 69 -2.10 0.25 18.66
CA ALA A 69 -2.05 0.45 20.10
C ALA A 69 -3.43 0.25 20.77
N VAL A 70 -4.52 0.47 20.02
CA VAL A 70 -5.91 0.26 20.48
C VAL A 70 -6.44 -1.11 20.05
N MET A 71 -6.03 -1.59 18.87
CA MET A 71 -6.50 -2.82 18.23
C MET A 71 -5.34 -3.76 17.88
N PRO A 72 -4.64 -4.32 18.87
CA PRO A 72 -3.40 -5.08 18.66
C PRO A 72 -3.61 -6.43 17.96
N ASP A 73 -4.84 -6.95 17.93
CA ASP A 73 -5.16 -8.26 17.39
C ASP A 73 -5.89 -8.18 16.03
N GLN A 74 -5.81 -7.03 15.35
CA GLN A 74 -6.37 -6.88 13.99
C GLN A 74 -5.32 -7.22 12.93
N PRO A 75 -5.44 -8.36 12.21
CA PRO A 75 -4.44 -8.79 11.23
C PRO A 75 -4.31 -7.82 10.06
N ASP A 76 -5.41 -7.24 9.59
CA ASP A 76 -5.42 -6.30 8.45
C ASP A 76 -4.64 -5.01 8.76
N LEU A 77 -4.65 -4.55 10.02
CA LEU A 77 -3.85 -3.40 10.44
C LEU A 77 -2.35 -3.71 10.45
N TRP A 78 -1.98 -4.92 10.87
CA TRP A 78 -0.59 -5.39 10.80
C TRP A 78 -0.11 -5.54 9.36
N VAL A 79 -0.96 -6.06 8.46
CA VAL A 79 -0.68 -6.12 7.01
C VAL A 79 -0.49 -4.71 6.45
N ALA A 80 -1.43 -3.80 6.71
CA ALA A 80 -1.33 -2.42 6.26
C ALA A 80 -0.07 -1.71 6.79
N LEU A 81 0.35 -2.01 8.02
CA LEU A 81 1.59 -1.47 8.60
C LEU A 81 2.81 -2.00 7.85
N GLY A 82 2.86 -3.32 7.59
CA GLY A 82 3.92 -3.93 6.81
C GLY A 82 4.01 -3.33 5.40
N GLU A 83 2.88 -3.12 4.73
CA GLU A 83 2.81 -2.49 3.40
C GLU A 83 3.30 -1.04 3.42
N ALA A 84 2.87 -0.26 4.42
CA ALA A 84 3.33 1.12 4.59
C ALA A 84 4.84 1.19 4.86
N LEU A 85 5.40 0.26 5.63
CA LEU A 85 6.84 0.14 5.88
C LEU A 85 7.61 -0.27 4.62
N VAL A 86 7.07 -1.18 3.81
CA VAL A 86 7.64 -1.54 2.51
C VAL A 86 7.64 -0.34 1.57
N ALA A 87 6.54 0.42 1.51
CA ALA A 87 6.45 1.64 0.71
C ALA A 87 7.45 2.70 1.20
N HIS A 88 7.58 2.87 2.52
CA HIS A 88 8.57 3.75 3.13
C HIS A 88 10.01 3.37 2.73
N ASN A 89 10.30 2.07 2.70
CA ASN A 89 11.60 1.54 2.32
C ASN A 89 11.73 1.24 0.82
N LYS A 90 10.98 1.97 -0.04
CA LYS A 90 11.07 1.91 -1.51
C LYS A 90 10.91 0.51 -2.11
N GLY A 91 10.02 -0.30 -1.52
CA GLY A 91 9.73 -1.66 -1.98
C GLY A 91 10.56 -2.76 -1.31
N LEU A 92 11.51 -2.41 -0.45
CA LEU A 92 12.30 -3.36 0.32
C LEU A 92 11.56 -3.75 1.62
N VAL A 93 11.46 -5.05 1.88
CA VAL A 93 10.88 -5.58 3.12
C VAL A 93 11.93 -5.43 4.23
N SER A 94 11.81 -4.34 4.99
CA SER A 94 12.66 -4.08 6.15
C SER A 94 12.41 -5.11 7.27
N PRO A 95 13.32 -5.24 8.26
CA PRO A 95 13.08 -6.06 9.44
C PRO A 95 11.79 -5.70 10.18
N ALA A 96 11.46 -4.40 10.25
CA ALA A 96 10.21 -3.93 10.85
C ALA A 96 8.97 -4.38 10.05
N ALA A 97 9.03 -4.29 8.72
CA ALA A 97 7.93 -4.77 7.87
C ALA A 97 7.74 -6.28 8.03
N ARG A 98 8.84 -7.04 8.07
CA ARG A 98 8.82 -8.49 8.31
C ARG A 98 8.15 -8.82 9.64
N LEU A 99 8.50 -8.13 10.73
CA LEU A 99 7.87 -8.34 12.04
C LEU A 99 6.36 -8.06 12.01
N ALA A 100 5.92 -7.04 11.28
CA ALA A 100 4.50 -6.75 11.11
C ALA A 100 3.77 -7.89 10.36
N PHE A 101 4.36 -8.40 9.27
CA PHE A 101 3.79 -9.55 8.56
C PHE A 101 3.81 -10.84 9.38
N ASP A 102 4.87 -11.08 10.15
CA ASP A 102 4.96 -12.23 11.06
C ASP A 102 3.86 -12.16 12.13
N ARG A 103 3.56 -10.97 12.66
CA ARG A 103 2.46 -10.77 13.62
C ARG A 103 1.10 -11.01 12.96
N ALA A 104 0.87 -10.47 11.77
CA ALA A 104 -0.35 -10.72 11.00
C ALA A 104 -0.57 -12.22 10.73
N SER A 105 0.49 -12.93 10.32
CA SER A 105 0.45 -14.37 10.04
C SER A 105 0.12 -15.21 11.28
N ARG A 106 0.59 -14.81 12.47
CA ARG A 106 0.23 -15.49 13.73
C ARG A 106 -1.23 -15.29 14.11
N ILE A 107 -1.79 -14.12 13.83
CA ILE A 107 -3.20 -13.80 14.15
C ILE A 107 -4.14 -14.45 13.13
N ALA A 108 -3.81 -14.38 11.84
CA ALA A 108 -4.58 -14.94 10.74
C ALA A 108 -3.68 -15.77 9.80
N PRO A 109 -3.47 -17.07 10.09
CA PRO A 109 -2.59 -17.95 9.31
C PRO A 109 -3.00 -18.13 7.84
N ASP A 110 -4.31 -17.95 7.56
CA ASP A 110 -4.90 -18.08 6.23
C ASP A 110 -4.88 -16.78 5.43
N HIS A 111 -4.45 -15.67 6.04
CA HIS A 111 -4.35 -14.40 5.33
C HIS A 111 -3.23 -14.47 4.27
N PRO A 112 -3.52 -14.16 2.99
CA PRO A 112 -2.56 -14.38 1.91
C PRO A 112 -1.41 -13.36 1.88
N ALA A 113 -1.67 -12.11 2.27
CA ALA A 113 -0.69 -11.03 2.16
C ALA A 113 0.63 -11.25 2.93
N PRO A 114 0.63 -11.70 4.22
CA PRO A 114 1.87 -12.01 4.92
C PRO A 114 2.79 -12.98 4.17
N ARG A 115 2.26 -14.10 3.67
CA ARG A 115 3.05 -15.09 2.91
C ARG A 115 3.60 -14.49 1.62
N TYR A 116 2.83 -13.64 0.96
CA TYR A 116 3.31 -12.92 -0.23
C TYR A 116 4.53 -12.04 0.09
N TYR A 117 4.46 -11.20 1.11
CA TYR A 117 5.55 -10.28 1.48
C TYR A 117 6.75 -10.99 2.12
N LEU A 118 6.53 -12.06 2.88
CA LEU A 118 7.62 -12.89 3.41
C LEU A 118 8.41 -13.58 2.28
N GLY A 119 7.73 -14.05 1.23
CA GLY A 119 8.40 -14.52 0.01
C GLY A 119 9.22 -13.43 -0.69
N MET A 120 8.73 -12.18 -0.70
CA MET A 120 9.51 -11.04 -1.23
C MET A 120 10.76 -10.78 -0.38
N ALA A 121 10.65 -10.89 0.95
CA ALA A 121 11.80 -10.76 1.85
C ALA A 121 12.86 -11.84 1.58
N TRP A 122 12.45 -13.08 1.29
CA TRP A 122 13.37 -14.16 0.92
C TRP A 122 14.09 -13.90 -0.40
N LEU A 123 13.38 -13.41 -1.43
CA LEU A 123 14.03 -12.98 -2.68
C LEU A 123 15.06 -11.88 -2.45
N GLN A 124 14.72 -10.88 -1.63
CA GLN A 124 15.62 -9.77 -1.31
C GLN A 124 16.84 -10.21 -0.50
N ALA A 125 16.70 -11.29 0.27
CA ALA A 125 17.80 -11.93 0.98
C ALA A 125 18.65 -12.88 0.10
N GLY A 126 18.37 -12.96 -1.21
CA GLY A 126 19.09 -13.83 -2.14
C GLY A 126 18.75 -15.32 -1.98
N LYS A 127 17.59 -15.64 -1.39
CA LYS A 127 17.11 -17.02 -1.16
C LYS A 127 15.86 -17.33 -2.00
N PRO A 128 16.02 -17.44 -3.34
CA PRO A 128 14.89 -17.66 -4.24
C PRO A 128 14.26 -19.05 -4.13
N ASP A 129 14.99 -20.04 -3.60
CA ASP A 129 14.48 -21.34 -3.21
C ASP A 129 13.38 -21.23 -2.14
N GLN A 130 13.65 -20.50 -1.04
CA GLN A 130 12.69 -20.31 0.05
C GLN A 130 11.50 -19.45 -0.38
N ALA A 131 11.74 -18.44 -1.23
CA ALA A 131 10.66 -17.63 -1.81
C ALA A 131 9.74 -18.48 -2.70
N LEU A 132 10.32 -19.35 -3.53
CA LEU A 132 9.60 -20.22 -4.43
C LEU A 132 8.68 -21.18 -3.66
N GLU A 133 9.21 -21.87 -2.66
CA GLU A 133 8.45 -22.79 -1.80
C GLU A 133 7.27 -22.07 -1.13
N THR A 134 7.53 -20.89 -0.54
CA THR A 134 6.52 -20.08 0.15
C THR A 134 5.36 -19.70 -0.79
N TRP A 135 5.67 -19.24 -1.99
CA TRP A 135 4.64 -18.81 -2.95
C TRP A 135 3.92 -19.97 -3.64
N GLN A 136 4.60 -21.10 -3.86
CA GLN A 136 3.94 -22.30 -4.35
C GLN A 136 2.92 -22.84 -3.34
N ALA A 137 3.29 -22.89 -2.05
CA ALA A 137 2.37 -23.25 -0.98
C ALA A 137 1.18 -22.29 -0.91
N LEU A 138 1.42 -20.97 -1.03
CA LEU A 138 0.35 -19.97 -1.08
C LEU A 138 -0.60 -20.17 -2.27
N LEU A 139 -0.07 -20.50 -3.46
CA LEU A 139 -0.89 -20.80 -4.65
C LEU A 139 -1.65 -22.11 -4.53
N ALA A 140 -1.10 -23.10 -3.84
CA ALA A 140 -1.76 -24.38 -3.61
C ALA A 140 -2.99 -24.23 -2.69
N SER A 141 -2.93 -23.35 -1.70
CA SER A 141 -4.05 -23.05 -0.79
C SER A 141 -5.01 -21.97 -1.32
N ALA A 142 -4.71 -21.35 -2.47
CA ALA A 142 -5.49 -20.23 -2.99
C ALA A 142 -6.75 -20.67 -3.75
N PRO A 143 -7.90 -20.00 -3.53
CA PRO A 143 -9.06 -20.14 -4.41
C PRO A 143 -8.70 -19.87 -5.88
N ALA A 144 -9.37 -20.57 -6.81
CA ALA A 144 -9.05 -20.49 -8.24
C ALA A 144 -9.33 -19.10 -8.84
N ASP A 145 -10.31 -18.39 -8.30
CA ASP A 145 -10.79 -17.05 -8.71
C ASP A 145 -10.10 -15.89 -7.96
N ALA A 146 -9.13 -16.20 -7.09
CA ALA A 146 -8.48 -15.18 -6.29
C ALA A 146 -7.71 -14.17 -7.18
N PRO A 147 -8.02 -12.86 -7.11
CA PRO A 147 -7.45 -11.86 -8.02
C PRO A 147 -5.94 -11.66 -7.83
N TRP A 148 -5.41 -12.00 -6.65
CA TRP A 148 -3.98 -11.92 -6.33
C TRP A 148 -3.17 -13.13 -6.84
N ARG A 149 -3.83 -14.19 -7.29
CA ARG A 149 -3.20 -15.46 -7.71
C ARG A 149 -2.25 -15.25 -8.89
N GLU A 150 -2.63 -14.41 -9.85
CA GLU A 150 -1.78 -14.07 -10.99
C GLU A 150 -0.50 -13.33 -10.55
N ASN A 151 -0.61 -12.40 -9.60
CA ASN A 151 0.53 -11.67 -9.07
C ASN A 151 1.55 -12.61 -8.41
N VAL A 152 1.07 -13.58 -7.61
CA VAL A 152 1.92 -14.59 -6.98
C VAL A 152 2.56 -15.51 -8.04
N ALA A 153 1.81 -15.93 -9.07
CA ALA A 153 2.34 -16.75 -10.15
C ALA A 153 3.49 -16.04 -10.91
N ARG A 154 3.39 -14.72 -11.13
CA ARG A 154 4.50 -13.94 -11.71
C ARG A 154 5.73 -13.93 -10.81
N LYS A 155 5.55 -13.87 -9.48
CA LYS A 155 6.65 -13.95 -8.51
C LYS A 155 7.32 -15.33 -8.49
N VAL A 156 6.54 -16.41 -8.56
CA VAL A 156 7.03 -17.79 -8.71
C VAL A 156 7.91 -17.92 -9.95
N LYS A 157 7.44 -17.44 -11.10
CA LYS A 157 8.21 -17.48 -12.34
C LYS A 157 9.53 -16.70 -12.21
N ALA A 158 9.51 -15.53 -11.58
CA ALA A 158 10.71 -14.74 -11.34
C ALA A 158 11.73 -15.49 -10.45
N ALA A 159 11.27 -16.12 -9.37
CA ALA A 159 12.13 -16.93 -8.50
C ALA A 159 12.76 -18.12 -9.24
N GLN A 160 11.98 -18.82 -10.08
CA GLN A 160 12.49 -19.90 -10.93
C GLN A 160 13.57 -19.43 -11.90
N THR A 161 13.38 -18.26 -12.52
CA THR A 161 14.40 -17.67 -13.40
C THR A 161 15.69 -17.36 -12.65
N MET A 162 15.61 -16.84 -11.41
CA MET A 162 16.78 -16.58 -10.58
C MET A 162 17.53 -17.86 -10.21
N LEU A 163 16.80 -18.93 -9.84
CA LEU A 163 17.38 -20.24 -9.56
C LEU A 163 18.04 -20.87 -10.80
N ALA A 164 17.40 -20.77 -11.96
CA ALA A 164 17.97 -21.25 -13.23
C ALA A 164 19.25 -20.49 -13.60
N ALA A 165 19.31 -19.19 -13.28
CA ALA A 165 20.52 -18.36 -13.43
C ALA A 165 21.60 -18.65 -12.37
N GLY A 166 21.35 -19.54 -11.41
CA GLY A 166 22.30 -19.95 -10.37
C GLY A 166 22.34 -19.06 -9.14
N VAL A 167 21.38 -18.15 -8.97
CA VAL A 167 21.24 -17.36 -7.74
C VAL A 167 20.60 -18.24 -6.66
N GLY A 168 21.27 -18.38 -5.51
CA GLY A 168 20.75 -19.13 -4.36
C GLY A 168 21.20 -20.59 -4.25
N ARG A 169 22.29 -20.98 -4.94
CA ARG A 169 23.01 -22.24 -4.70
C ARG A 169 24.22 -22.01 -3.79
#